data_AF-A0A1H0B7W6-F1
#
_entry.id   AF-A0A1H0B7W6-F1
#
_cell.length_a   1.000
_cell.length_b   1.000
_cell.length_c   1.000
_cell.angle_alpha   90.00
_cell.angle_beta   90.00
_cell.angle_gamma   90.00
#
_symmetry.space_group_name_H-M   'P 1'
#
loop_
_entity.id
_entity.type
_entity.pdbx_description
1 polymer ?
#
loop_
_entity_poly.entity_id
_entity_poly.type
_entity_poly.pdbx_seq_one_letter_code
_entity_poly.pdbx_strand_id
1 'polypeptide(L)' 'MTYLELLQHLRVYHVFVYTGDKEADLDLITEEIKEQYQLGIVDKFFLHQALTAVAAERSKLKKQS' A
#
# COMPACT_ATOMS: atom_id res chain seq x y z
N MET A 1 3.80 -10.33 2.03
CA MET A 1 2.76 -10.19 0.98
C MET A 1 3.34 -9.51 -0.25
N THR A 2 2.75 -9.75 -1.41
CA THR A 2 3.03 -9.05 -2.67
C THR A 2 2.24 -7.75 -2.76
N TYR A 3 2.65 -6.85 -3.66
CA TYR A 3 1.90 -5.62 -3.92
C TYR A 3 0.48 -5.91 -4.45
N LEU A 4 0.29 -6.98 -5.23
CA LEU A 4 -1.03 -7.37 -5.73
C LEU A 4 -1.96 -7.83 -4.60
N GLU A 5 -1.45 -8.63 -3.67
CA GLU A 5 -2.20 -9.06 -2.47
C GLU A 5 -2.62 -7.85 -1.62
N LEU A 6 -1.73 -6.87 -1.48
CA LEU A 6 -2.05 -5.62 -0.78
C LEU A 6 -3.19 -4.85 -1.48
N LEU A 7 -3.15 -4.71 -2.81
CA LEU A 7 -4.23 -4.07 -3.56
C LEU A 7 -5.56 -4.83 -3.42
N GLN A 8 -5.52 -6.16 -3.37
CA GLN A 8 -6.72 -6.97 -3.16
C GLN A 8 -7.33 -6.74 -1.78
N HIS A 9 -6.50 -6.63 -0.74
CA HIS A 9 -6.95 -6.26 0.60
C HIS A 9 -7.64 -4.89 0.61
N LEU A 10 -7.01 -3.87 0.02
CA LEU A 10 -7.58 -2.52 -0.03
C LEU A 10 -8.94 -2.46 -0.75
N ARG A 11 -9.12 -3.28 -1.80
CA ARG A 11 -10.41 -3.38 -2.51
C ARG A 11 -11.55 -3.87 -1.62
N VAL A 12 -11.28 -4.72 -0.61
CA VAL A 12 -12.31 -5.20 0.33
C VAL A 12 -12.95 -4.03 1.10
N TYR A 13 -12.18 -2.96 1.33
CA TYR A 13 -12.63 -1.74 2.01
C TYR A 13 -13.11 -0.66 1.03
N HIS A 14 -13.39 -1.02 -0.23
CA HIS A 14 -13.75 -0.10 -1.30
C HIS A 14 -12.71 1.01 -1.57
N VAL A 15 -11.47 0.80 -1.15
CA VAL A 15 -10.38 1.75 -1.40
C VAL A 15 -9.77 1.48 -2.76
N PHE A 16 -9.96 2.41 -3.68
CA PHE A 16 -9.33 2.42 -4.99
C PHE A 16 -8.42 3.65 -5.10
N VAL A 17 -7.12 3.43 -4.93
CA VAL A 17 -6.12 4.48 -5.11
C VAL A 17 -5.65 4.49 -6.56
N TYR A 18 -5.99 5.55 -7.29
CA TYR A 18 -5.48 5.81 -8.64
C TYR A 18 -5.59 7.31 -8.98
N THR A 19 -4.44 7.97 -9.00
CA THR A 19 -4.27 9.40 -9.28
C THR A 19 -3.69 9.65 -10.68
N GLY A 20 -3.25 8.58 -11.36
CA GLY A 20 -2.49 8.67 -12.61
C GLY A 20 -0.98 8.88 -12.38
N ASP A 21 -0.55 9.20 -11.16
CA ASP A 21 0.83 9.24 -10.74
C ASP A 21 1.13 8.06 -9.81
N LYS A 22 2.06 7.20 -10.23
CA LYS A 22 2.36 5.96 -9.51
C LYS A 22 3.05 6.20 -8.16
N GLU A 23 3.82 7.26 -8.00
CA GLU A 23 4.45 7.59 -6.72
C GLU A 23 3.42 8.13 -5.72
N ALA A 24 2.53 9.01 -6.19
CA ALA A 24 1.43 9.54 -5.39
C ALA A 24 0.46 8.43 -4.98
N ASP A 25 0.19 7.46 -5.86
CA ASP A 25 -0.62 6.29 -5.54
C ASP A 25 0.01 5.47 -4.39
N LEU A 26 1.33 5.30 -4.40
CA LEU A 26 2.03 4.57 -3.34
C LEU A 26 2.02 5.34 -2.00
N ASP A 27 1.99 6.67 -2.02
CA ASP A 27 1.84 7.49 -0.81
C ASP A 27 0.44 7.34 -0.22
N LEU A 28 -0.60 7.46 -1.06
CA LEU A 28 -1.99 7.28 -0.63
C LEU A 28 -2.26 5.87 -0.08
N ILE A 29 -1.71 4.83 -0.74
CA ILE A 29 -1.76 3.45 -0.23
C ILE A 29 -1.10 3.36 1.15
N THR A 30 0.04 4.02 1.36
CA THR A 30 0.75 3.99 2.63
C THR A 30 -0.06 4.61 3.76
N GLU A 31 -0.69 5.75 3.50
CA GLU A 31 -1.51 6.44 4.49
C GLU A 31 -2.76 5.63 4.87
N GLU A 32 -3.44 5.05 3.88
CA GLU A 32 -4.59 4.17 4.12
C GLU A 32 -4.23 2.99 5.04
N ILE A 33 -3.10 2.31 4.82
CA ILE A 33 -2.71 1.15 5.64
C ILE A 33 -2.37 1.60 7.08
N LYS A 34 -1.76 2.77 7.24
CA LYS A 34 -1.50 3.34 8.57
C LYS A 34 -2.80 3.67 9.29
N GLU A 35 -3.78 4.22 8.58
CA GLU A 35 -5.11 4.49 9.13
C GLU A 35 -5.81 3.20 9.55
N GLN A 36 -5.80 2.16 8.70
CA GLN A 36 -6.36 0.85 9.05
C GLN A 36 -5.69 0.25 10.29
N TYR A 37 -4.38 0.45 10.48
CA TYR A 37 -3.69 0.02 11.70
C TYR A 37 -4.12 0.83 12.92
N GLN A 38 -4.24 2.15 12.80
CA GLN A 38 -4.71 3.03 13.87
C GLN A 38 -6.15 2.71 14.30
N LEU A 39 -7.00 2.33 13.35
CA LEU A 39 -8.38 1.89 13.59
C LEU A 39 -8.48 0.45 14.10
N GLY A 40 -7.37 -0.29 14.18
CA GLY A 40 -7.34 -1.70 14.61
C GLY A 40 -7.93 -2.69 13.60
N ILE A 41 -8.10 -2.27 12.34
CA ILE A 41 -8.57 -3.12 11.23
C ILE A 41 -7.49 -4.13 10.83
N VAL A 42 -6.23 -3.70 10.86
CA VAL A 42 -5.07 -4.55 10.60
C VAL A 42 -4.10 -4.52 11.78
N ASP A 43 -3.34 -5.59 11.96
CA ASP A 43 -2.35 -5.69 13.02
C ASP A 43 -0.97 -5.13 12.59
N LYS A 44 -0.03 -5.09 13.54
CA LYS A 44 1.34 -4.60 13.32
C LYS A 44 2.10 -5.44 12.30
N PHE A 45 1.84 -6.75 12.25
CA PHE A 45 2.52 -7.66 11.33
C PHE A 45 2.06 -7.40 9.89
N PHE A 46 0.76 -7.21 9.69
CA PHE A 46 0.17 -6.81 8.42
C PHE A 46 0.73 -5.46 7.96
N LEU A 47 0.71 -4.43 8.83
CA LEU A 47 1.27 -3.11 8.51
C LEU A 47 2.72 -3.24 8.02
N HIS A 48 3.56 -4.00 8.71
CA HIS A 48 4.96 -4.17 8.32
C HIS A 48 5.12 -4.85 6.95
N GLN A 49 4.34 -5.90 6.68
CA GLN A 49 4.36 -6.58 5.38
C GLN A 49 3.88 -5.66 4.26
N ALA A 50 2.85 -4.87 4.50
CA ALA A 50 2.27 -3.96 3.52
C ALA A 50 3.24 -2.81 3.18
N LEU A 51 3.88 -2.21 4.19
CA LEU A 51 4.93 -1.19 3.97
C LEU A 51 6.13 -1.76 3.21
N THR A 52 6.50 -3.02 3.46
CA THR A 52 7.56 -3.71 2.70
C THR A 52 7.17 -3.88 1.23
N ALA A 53 5.91 -4.26 0.95
CA ALA A 53 5.40 -4.38 -0.42
C ALA A 53 5.40 -3.04 -1.17
N VAL A 54 4.99 -1.96 -0.49
CA VAL A 54 5.06 -0.59 -1.05
C VAL A 54 6.51 -0.17 -1.34
N ALA A 55 7.43 -0.40 -0.40
CA ALA A 55 8.84 -0.05 -0.57
C ALA A 55 9.50 -0.82 -1.74
N ALA A 56 9.14 -2.09 -1.91
CA ALA A 56 9.58 -2.89 -3.04
C ALA A 56 9.06 -2.31 -4.37
N GLU A 57 7.80 -1.87 -4.41
CA GLU A 57 7.21 -1.27 -5.60
C GLU A 57 7.85 0.09 -5.94
N ARG A 58 8.07 0.96 -4.93
CA ARG A 58 8.83 2.21 -5.09
C ARG A 58 10.22 1.99 -5.67
N SER A 59 10.90 0.93 -5.21
CA SER A 59 12.24 0.58 -5.69
C SER A 59 12.26 0.16 -7.17
N LYS A 60 11.15 -0.37 -7.70
CA LYS A 60 11.03 -0.69 -9.13
C LYS A 60 10.88 0.58 -9.97
N LEU A 61 10.11 1.57 -9.50
CA LEU A 61 9.94 2.86 -10.19
C LEU A 61 11.28 3.59 -10.38
N LYS A 62 12.09 3.63 -9.31
CA LYS A 62 13.41 4.27 -9.34
C LYS A 62 14.42 3.59 -10.27
N LYS A 63 14.23 2.31 -10.60
CA LYS A 63 15.09 1.59 -11.55
C LYS A 63 14.69 1.82 -13.01
N GLN A 64 13.50 2.37 -13.26
CA GLN A 64 12.95 2.64 -14.59
C GLN A 64 13.09 4.11 -15.01
N SER A 65 13.51 4.98 -14.07
CA SER A 65 13.85 6.39 -14.31
C SER A 65 15.34 6.54 -14.61
#